data_AF-H3C821-F1
#
_entry.id   AF-H3C821-F1
#
_cell.length_a   1.000
_cell.length_b   1.000
_cell.length_c   1.000
_cell.angle_alpha   90.00
_cell.angle_beta   90.00
_cell.angle_gamma   90.00
#
_symmetry.space_group_name_H-M   'P 1'
#
loop_
_entity.id
_entity.type
_entity.pdbx_description
1 polymer ?
#
loop_
_entity_poly.entity_id
_entity_poly.type
_entity_poly.pdbx_seq_one_letter_code
_entity_poly.pdbx_strand_id
1 'polypeptide(L)'
;MVGKWHLGMYKKDCLPTRRGFDSYFGYLTGSEKYYTHIRCQGISALNLTRCALDLREGETVATGYKGIYSTELFSQKAISIIENHSSTEPLFLYVAFQAVHTPLQVPKRYLSPYGFIQDHSRRVYAGMVSAMDEAVGNITLALQQRGLWQNTVFVFSTGRSRAIKAFCTAKNSQHSSTV
;
A
#
# COMPACT_ATOMS: atom_id res chain seq x y z
N MET A 1 -13.77 3.34 -1.53
CA MET A 1 -12.57 2.49 -1.38
C MET A 1 -11.33 3.26 -1.81
N VAL A 2 -10.22 3.12 -1.08
CA VAL A 2 -8.92 3.71 -1.43
C VAL A 2 -7.83 2.63 -1.42
N GLY A 3 -6.99 2.59 -2.46
CA GLY A 3 -5.82 1.72 -2.54
C GLY A 3 -5.98 0.49 -3.45
N LYS A 4 -5.33 -0.62 -3.08
CA LYS A 4 -5.20 -1.83 -3.89
C LYS A 4 -6.52 -2.57 -4.09
N TRP A 5 -6.86 -2.89 -5.34
CA TRP A 5 -7.98 -3.79 -5.64
C TRP A 5 -7.57 -5.26 -5.74
N HIS A 6 -6.90 -5.68 -6.82
CA HIS A 6 -6.40 -7.04 -7.04
C HIS A 6 -7.45 -8.17 -7.00
N LEU A 7 -8.71 -7.88 -7.33
CA LEU A 7 -9.80 -8.88 -7.41
C LEU A 7 -10.41 -8.96 -8.83
N GLY A 8 -9.60 -8.61 -9.84
CA GLY A 8 -9.96 -8.68 -11.26
C GLY A 8 -10.23 -7.30 -11.88
N MET A 9 -9.84 -7.13 -13.14
CA MET A 9 -9.99 -5.86 -13.85
C MET A 9 -10.18 -5.99 -15.37
N TYR A 10 -10.23 -7.22 -15.90
CA TYR A 10 -10.33 -7.45 -17.34
C TYR A 10 -11.70 -7.07 -17.93
N LYS A 11 -12.75 -7.08 -17.09
CA LYS A 11 -14.12 -6.63 -17.41
C LYS A 11 -14.53 -5.50 -16.47
N LYS A 12 -15.44 -4.63 -16.94
CA LYS A 12 -15.99 -3.53 -16.12
C LYS A 12 -16.67 -4.05 -14.85
N ASP A 13 -17.38 -5.17 -14.92
CA ASP A 13 -18.05 -5.80 -13.76
C ASP A 13 -17.08 -6.32 -12.69
N CYS A 14 -15.78 -6.35 -12.99
CA CYS A 14 -14.75 -6.67 -12.02
C CYS A 14 -14.25 -5.43 -11.26
N LEU A 15 -14.58 -4.21 -11.70
CA LEU A 15 -14.07 -2.97 -11.10
C LEU A 15 -14.72 -2.69 -9.73
N PRO A 16 -14.03 -2.00 -8.82
CA PRO A 16 -14.57 -1.65 -7.49
C PRO A 16 -15.90 -0.88 -7.57
N THR A 17 -15.99 0.05 -8.54
CA THR A 17 -17.20 0.86 -8.82
C THR A 17 -18.40 0.04 -9.29
N ARG A 18 -18.20 -1.22 -9.69
CA ARG A 18 -19.25 -2.18 -10.08
C ARG A 18 -19.45 -3.28 -9.03
N ARG A 19 -18.85 -3.12 -7.84
CA ARG A 19 -18.85 -4.10 -6.74
C ARG A 19 -19.22 -3.48 -5.39
N GLY A 20 -20.05 -2.44 -5.43
CA GLY A 20 -20.64 -1.83 -4.23
C GLY A 20 -19.84 -0.69 -3.61
N PHE A 21 -18.78 -0.20 -4.25
CA PHE A 21 -18.10 1.02 -3.81
C PHE A 21 -18.56 2.22 -4.62
N ASP A 22 -19.16 3.23 -3.97
CA ASP A 22 -19.61 4.47 -4.62
C ASP A 22 -18.44 5.27 -5.23
N SER A 23 -17.28 5.25 -4.55
CA SER A 23 -16.06 5.89 -5.02
C SER A 23 -14.86 4.96 -4.91
N TYR A 24 -13.91 5.13 -5.83
CA TYR A 24 -12.65 4.39 -5.85
C TYR A 24 -11.48 5.30 -6.22
N PHE A 25 -10.40 5.20 -5.47
CA PHE A 25 -9.10 5.76 -5.85
C PHE A 25 -8.00 4.76 -5.57
N GLY A 26 -7.22 4.35 -6.56
CA GLY A 26 -6.14 3.38 -6.35
C GLY A 26 -5.75 2.58 -7.59
N TYR A 27 -5.04 1.47 -7.38
CA TYR A 27 -4.50 0.64 -8.45
C TYR A 27 -5.16 -0.73 -8.53
N LEU A 28 -5.38 -1.22 -9.74
CA LEU A 28 -6.21 -2.41 -9.97
C LEU A 28 -5.42 -3.72 -9.83
N THR A 29 -4.12 -3.70 -10.11
CA THR A 29 -3.25 -4.88 -10.11
C THR A 29 -2.72 -5.24 -8.71
N GLY A 30 -1.85 -6.26 -8.63
CA GLY A 30 -1.35 -6.80 -7.37
C GLY A 30 -0.20 -6.01 -6.73
N SER A 31 0.52 -5.19 -7.49
CA SER A 31 1.63 -4.36 -7.01
C SER A 31 2.11 -3.42 -8.12
N GLU A 32 2.66 -2.27 -7.75
CA GLU A 32 3.22 -1.26 -8.65
C GLU A 32 4.43 -0.55 -8.00
N LYS A 33 5.02 0.44 -8.66
CA LYS A 33 6.02 1.34 -8.04
C LYS A 33 5.33 2.38 -7.15
N TYR A 34 5.85 2.62 -5.95
CA TYR A 34 5.25 3.51 -4.95
C TYR A 34 5.12 4.98 -5.38
N TYR A 35 6.02 5.45 -6.26
CA TYR A 35 6.09 6.86 -6.66
C TYR A 35 5.60 7.13 -8.08
N THR A 36 5.76 6.18 -8.99
CA THR A 36 5.36 6.39 -10.39
C THR A 36 4.01 5.76 -10.71
N HIS A 37 3.51 4.88 -9.83
CA HIS A 37 2.28 4.10 -10.02
C HIS A 37 2.30 3.29 -11.32
N ILE A 38 3.50 2.84 -11.71
CA ILE A 38 3.70 2.04 -12.92
C ILE A 38 3.86 0.59 -12.54
N ARG A 39 3.13 -0.28 -13.24
CA ARG A 39 3.31 -1.73 -13.23
C ARG A 39 3.95 -2.19 -14.54
N CYS A 40 5.07 -2.92 -14.41
CA CYS A 40 5.66 -3.68 -15.50
C CYS A 40 5.26 -5.16 -15.41
N GLN A 41 4.81 -5.76 -16.51
CA GLN A 41 4.42 -7.16 -16.58
C GLN A 41 4.89 -7.78 -17.90
N GLY A 42 5.45 -8.99 -17.82
CA GLY A 42 5.81 -9.80 -18.98
C GLY A 42 4.56 -10.39 -19.64
N ILE A 43 4.52 -10.34 -20.98
CA ILE A 43 3.48 -10.92 -21.83
C ILE A 43 4.15 -12.02 -22.65
N SER A 44 4.10 -13.26 -22.16
CA SER A 44 4.86 -14.40 -22.71
C SER A 44 4.55 -14.66 -24.19
N ALA A 45 3.27 -14.58 -24.59
CA ALA A 45 2.84 -14.78 -25.97
C ALA A 45 3.47 -13.80 -26.98
N LEU A 46 3.94 -12.64 -26.49
CA LEU A 46 4.57 -11.60 -27.30
C LEU A 46 6.07 -11.46 -27.00
N ASN A 47 6.64 -12.30 -26.14
CA ASN A 47 8.01 -12.22 -25.63
C ASN A 47 8.46 -10.79 -25.28
N LEU A 48 7.61 -10.03 -24.58
CA LEU A 48 7.89 -8.63 -24.25
C LEU A 48 7.44 -8.27 -22.84
N THR A 49 7.98 -7.18 -22.30
CA THR A 49 7.52 -6.56 -21.06
C THR A 49 6.80 -5.25 -21.37
N ARG A 50 5.59 -5.06 -20.84
CA ARG A 50 4.90 -3.75 -20.88
C ARG A 50 4.92 -3.12 -19.50
N CYS A 51 5.27 -1.85 -19.47
CA CYS A 51 5.14 -0.99 -18.30
C CYS A 51 4.04 0.05 -18.58
N ALA A 52 3.04 0.13 -17.71
CA ALA A 52 1.95 1.10 -17.85
C ALA A 52 1.56 1.67 -16.48
N LEU A 53 0.97 2.85 -16.49
CA LEU A 53 0.34 3.47 -15.32
C LEU A 53 -0.88 2.62 -14.89
N ASP A 54 -0.95 2.29 -13.61
CA ASP A 54 -2.08 1.60 -13.00
C ASP A 54 -2.61 2.40 -11.82
N LEU A 55 -3.07 3.64 -12.05
CA LEU A 55 -3.73 4.43 -11.02
C LEU A 55 -5.07 4.95 -11.56
N ARG A 56 -6.11 4.91 -10.73
CA ARG A 56 -7.48 5.22 -11.10
C ARG A 56 -8.14 6.17 -10.13
N GLU A 57 -9.02 7.00 -10.66
CA GLU A 57 -10.02 7.78 -9.92
C GLU A 57 -11.39 7.48 -10.55
N GLY A 58 -12.23 6.77 -9.81
CA GLY A 58 -13.36 6.04 -10.38
C GLY A 58 -12.88 5.03 -11.43
N GLU A 59 -13.40 5.11 -12.66
CA GLU A 59 -12.98 4.25 -13.78
C GLU A 59 -11.94 4.91 -14.70
N THR A 60 -11.62 6.20 -14.49
CA THR A 60 -10.68 6.95 -15.33
C THR A 60 -9.24 6.76 -14.87
N VAL A 61 -8.27 7.08 -15.75
CA VAL A 61 -6.84 7.02 -15.42
C VAL A 61 -6.48 8.26 -14.59
N ALA A 62 -5.91 8.05 -13.41
CA ALA A 62 -5.46 9.12 -12.53
C ALA A 62 -4.02 9.53 -12.88
N THR A 63 -3.88 10.59 -13.66
CA THR A 63 -2.57 11.19 -14.02
C THR A 63 -2.18 12.30 -13.03
N GLY A 64 -0.95 12.80 -13.11
CA GLY A 64 -0.49 13.91 -12.26
C GLY A 64 0.07 13.52 -10.88
N TYR A 65 -0.03 12.25 -10.48
CA TYR A 65 0.45 11.76 -9.17
C TYR A 65 1.90 11.25 -9.16
N LYS A 66 2.64 11.41 -10.27
CA LYS A 66 4.04 10.96 -10.35
C LYS A 66 4.92 11.71 -9.34
N GLY A 67 5.69 10.96 -8.57
CA GLY A 67 6.59 11.49 -7.53
C GLY A 67 5.96 11.55 -6.14
N ILE A 68 4.66 11.25 -6.02
CA ILE A 68 3.95 11.20 -4.75
C ILE A 68 4.01 9.77 -4.20
N TYR A 69 4.38 9.60 -2.93
CA TYR A 69 4.46 8.29 -2.30
C TYR A 69 3.05 7.73 -2.05
N SER A 70 2.74 6.54 -2.57
CA SER A 70 1.37 6.00 -2.56
C SER A 70 0.74 5.86 -1.17
N THR A 71 1.53 5.64 -0.12
CA THR A 71 1.00 5.54 1.26
C THR A 71 0.46 6.89 1.74
N GLU A 72 1.19 7.97 1.49
CA GLU A 72 0.76 9.34 1.80
C GLU A 72 -0.44 9.72 0.93
N LEU A 73 -0.38 9.40 -0.37
CA LEU A 73 -1.47 9.67 -1.30
C LEU A 73 -2.78 9.00 -0.89
N PHE A 74 -2.75 7.72 -0.54
CA PHE A 74 -3.93 6.98 -0.09
C PHE A 74 -4.42 7.48 1.27
N SER A 75 -3.51 7.86 2.18
CA SER A 75 -3.88 8.52 3.43
C SER A 75 -4.65 9.81 3.16
N GLN A 76 -4.15 10.68 2.28
CA GLN A 76 -4.78 11.95 1.93
C GLN A 76 -6.16 11.75 1.29
N LYS A 77 -6.30 10.78 0.39
CA LYS A 77 -7.60 10.46 -0.22
C LYS A 77 -8.61 9.91 0.80
N ALA A 78 -8.17 9.08 1.75
CA ALA A 78 -9.02 8.59 2.83
C ALA A 78 -9.47 9.74 3.76
N ILE A 79 -8.55 10.62 4.15
CA ILE A 79 -8.84 11.81 4.96
C ILE A 79 -9.83 12.73 4.24
N SER A 80 -9.61 13.01 2.94
CA SER A 80 -10.52 13.82 2.14
C SER A 80 -11.94 13.24 2.08
N ILE A 81 -12.08 11.91 2.01
CA ILE A 81 -13.41 11.26 2.10
C ILE A 81 -14.04 11.55 3.47
N ILE A 82 -13.29 11.37 4.55
CA ILE A 82 -13.77 11.59 5.93
C ILE A 82 -14.18 13.05 6.17
N GLU A 83 -13.37 14.00 5.70
CA GLU A 83 -13.62 15.43 5.86
C GLU A 83 -14.87 15.88 5.09
N ASN A 84 -15.09 15.33 3.89
CA ASN A 84 -16.22 15.69 3.04
C ASN A 84 -17.47 14.81 3.26
N HIS A 85 -17.39 13.79 4.11
CA HIS A 85 -18.50 12.89 4.38
C HIS A 85 -19.63 13.60 5.14
N SER A 86 -20.88 13.37 4.72
CA SER A 86 -22.05 13.89 5.44
C SER A 86 -22.26 13.12 6.75
N SER A 87 -22.46 13.82 7.85
CA SER A 87 -22.74 13.18 9.16
C SER A 87 -24.11 12.51 9.24
N THR A 88 -24.96 12.63 8.22
CA THR A 88 -26.31 12.04 8.19
C THR A 88 -26.33 10.57 7.77
N GLU A 89 -25.31 10.11 7.05
CA GLU A 89 -25.25 8.75 6.51
C GLU A 89 -24.07 7.98 7.15
N PRO A 90 -24.18 6.67 7.43
CA PRO A 90 -23.04 5.86 7.85
C PRO A 90 -21.96 5.78 6.77
N LEU A 91 -20.68 5.81 7.16
CA LEU A 91 -19.55 5.66 6.25
C LEU A 91 -19.00 4.23 6.28
N PHE A 92 -18.90 3.61 5.11
CA PHE A 92 -18.04 2.43 4.90
C PHE A 92 -16.80 2.82 4.10
N LEU A 93 -15.63 2.81 4.75
CA LEU A 93 -14.35 3.15 4.12
C LEU A 93 -13.37 1.98 4.19
N TYR A 94 -13.11 1.37 3.03
CA TYR A 94 -12.07 0.37 2.86
C TYR A 94 -10.78 1.01 2.34
N VAL A 95 -9.73 1.03 3.18
CA VAL A 95 -8.38 1.53 2.83
C VAL A 95 -7.41 0.36 2.72
N ALA A 96 -7.05 0.02 1.49
CA ALA A 96 -6.14 -1.08 1.16
C ALA A 96 -4.76 -0.54 0.78
N PHE A 97 -3.93 -0.19 1.76
CA PHE A 97 -2.60 0.36 1.50
C PHE A 97 -1.75 -0.54 0.58
N GLN A 98 -0.90 0.09 -0.23
CA GLN A 98 0.18 -0.62 -0.92
C GLN A 98 1.25 -1.09 0.06
N ALA A 99 1.55 -0.25 1.06
CA ALA A 99 2.45 -0.57 2.15
C ALA A 99 1.98 -1.86 2.85
N VAL A 100 2.87 -2.80 3.18
CA VAL A 100 4.34 -2.78 3.03
C VAL A 100 4.84 -3.77 1.97
N HIS A 101 4.08 -3.93 0.89
CA HIS A 101 4.41 -4.85 -0.19
C HIS A 101 5.62 -4.36 -1.02
N THR A 102 6.32 -5.27 -1.69
CA THR A 102 7.39 -4.92 -2.64
C THR A 102 6.85 -4.08 -3.82
N PRO A 103 7.69 -3.23 -4.45
CA PRO A 103 9.13 -3.02 -4.21
C PRO A 103 9.41 -2.25 -2.91
N LEU A 104 10.57 -2.47 -2.29
CA LEU A 104 10.95 -1.77 -1.06
C LEU A 104 11.34 -0.32 -1.38
N GLN A 105 10.42 0.61 -1.15
CA GLN A 105 10.58 2.03 -1.43
C GLN A 105 9.94 2.83 -0.31
N VAL A 106 10.62 3.84 0.22
CA VAL A 106 10.09 4.71 1.28
C VAL A 106 10.80 6.06 1.26
N PRO A 107 10.14 7.17 1.67
CA PRO A 107 10.83 8.44 1.84
C PRO A 107 12.00 8.35 2.84
N LYS A 108 13.11 9.01 2.51
CA LYS A 108 14.36 8.95 3.31
C LYS A 108 14.15 9.29 4.79
N ARG A 109 13.20 10.17 5.11
CA ARG A 109 12.87 10.57 6.49
C ARG A 109 12.48 9.38 7.38
N TYR A 110 11.84 8.35 6.82
CA TYR A 110 11.48 7.14 7.57
C TYR A 110 12.64 6.15 7.72
N LEU A 111 13.79 6.38 7.09
CA LEU A 111 14.97 5.52 7.27
C LEU A 111 15.82 5.96 8.46
N SER A 112 15.82 7.26 8.78
CA SER A 112 16.69 7.86 9.79
C SER A 112 16.56 7.20 11.18
N PRO A 113 15.34 6.94 11.70
CA PRO A 113 15.18 6.31 13.01
C PRO A 113 15.72 4.88 13.10
N TYR A 114 15.86 4.21 11.95
CA TYR A 114 16.25 2.80 11.86
C TYR A 114 17.70 2.59 11.43
N GLY A 115 18.58 3.58 11.63
CA GLY A 115 20.00 3.49 11.30
C GLY A 115 20.70 2.29 11.95
N PHE A 116 20.21 1.82 13.10
CA PHE A 116 20.72 0.65 13.82
C PHE A 116 20.45 -0.69 13.11
N ILE A 117 19.50 -0.75 12.16
CA ILE A 117 19.20 -1.96 11.40
C ILE A 117 20.21 -2.10 10.26
N GLN A 118 21.09 -3.11 10.37
CA GLN A 118 22.17 -3.38 9.40
C GLN A 118 21.64 -3.90 8.05
N ASP A 119 20.64 -4.80 8.08
CA ASP A 119 20.03 -5.30 6.85
C ASP A 119 19.25 -4.19 6.15
N HIS A 120 19.73 -3.79 4.97
CA HIS A 120 19.14 -2.68 4.22
C HIS A 120 17.66 -2.91 3.90
N SER A 121 17.30 -4.12 3.49
CA SER A 121 15.92 -4.48 3.16
C SER A 121 14.99 -4.35 4.37
N ARG A 122 15.42 -4.83 5.53
CA ARG A 122 14.70 -4.72 6.80
C ARG A 122 14.59 -3.27 7.25
N ARG A 123 15.63 -2.46 7.05
CA ARG A 123 15.61 -1.03 7.38
C ARG A 123 14.60 -0.28 6.53
N VAL A 124 14.59 -0.51 5.21
CA VAL A 124 13.58 0.07 4.31
C VAL A 124 12.19 -0.41 4.68
N TYR A 125 12.00 -1.71 4.94
CA TYR A 125 10.72 -2.27 5.38
C TYR A 125 10.23 -1.64 6.69
N ALA A 126 11.09 -1.44 7.68
CA ALA A 126 10.73 -0.76 8.95
C ALA A 126 10.27 0.68 8.70
N GLY A 127 10.97 1.41 7.81
CA GLY A 127 10.53 2.73 7.37
C GLY A 127 9.15 2.69 6.70
N MET A 128 8.89 1.71 5.83
CA MET A 128 7.58 1.56 5.17
C MET A 128 6.45 1.29 6.17
N VAL A 129 6.70 0.45 7.19
CA VAL A 129 5.75 0.22 8.28
C VAL A 129 5.48 1.52 9.04
N SER A 130 6.50 2.34 9.28
CA SER A 130 6.35 3.62 9.98
C SER A 130 5.54 4.64 9.18
N ALA A 131 5.74 4.69 7.87
CA ALA A 131 4.94 5.53 6.99
C ALA A 131 3.47 5.10 6.96
N MET A 132 3.19 3.79 7.03
CA MET A 132 1.83 3.26 7.14
C MET A 132 1.22 3.56 8.52
N ASP A 133 1.99 3.46 9.59
CA ASP A 133 1.57 3.81 10.95
C ASP A 133 1.17 5.29 11.05
N GLU A 134 1.99 6.19 10.52
CA GLU A 134 1.67 7.62 10.43
C GLU A 134 0.39 7.86 9.61
N ALA A 135 0.22 7.18 8.48
CA ALA A 135 -0.98 7.28 7.66
C ALA A 135 -2.24 6.80 8.41
N VAL A 136 -2.15 5.70 9.16
CA VAL A 136 -3.26 5.23 10.03
C VAL A 136 -3.55 6.27 11.11
N GLY A 137 -2.53 6.80 11.77
CA GLY A 137 -2.66 7.88 12.75
C GLY A 137 -3.42 9.08 12.17
N ASN A 138 -3.02 9.57 11.00
CA ASN A 138 -3.67 10.69 10.33
C ASN A 138 -5.15 10.42 9.98
N ILE A 139 -5.48 9.20 9.52
CA ILE A 139 -6.87 8.80 9.23
C ILE A 139 -7.70 8.78 10.52
N THR A 140 -7.18 8.19 11.60
CA THR A 140 -7.89 8.14 12.89
C THR A 140 -8.06 9.53 13.50
N LEU A 141 -7.07 10.42 13.35
CA LEU A 141 -7.15 11.82 13.77
C LEU A 141 -8.24 12.57 12.99
N ALA A 142 -8.34 12.37 11.66
CA ALA A 142 -9.40 12.98 10.86
C ALA A 142 -10.80 12.53 11.32
N LEU A 143 -10.98 11.24 11.65
CA LEU A 143 -12.23 10.71 12.22
C LEU A 143 -12.56 11.38 13.57
N GLN A 144 -11.55 11.59 14.42
CA GLN A 144 -11.73 12.27 15.71
C GLN A 144 -12.12 13.73 15.52
N GLN A 145 -11.43 14.46 14.64
CA GLN A 145 -11.69 15.87 14.34
C GLN A 145 -13.07 16.09 13.73
N ARG A 146 -13.56 15.15 12.92
CA ARG A 146 -14.93 15.16 12.37
C ARG A 146 -15.99 14.65 13.33
N GLY A 147 -15.61 14.23 14.54
CA GLY A 147 -16.54 13.69 15.54
C GLY A 147 -17.12 12.31 15.20
N LEU A 148 -16.56 11.61 14.19
CA LEU A 148 -17.04 10.31 13.74
C LEU A 148 -16.47 9.15 14.57
N TRP A 149 -15.34 9.37 15.26
CA TRP A 149 -14.60 8.32 15.96
C TRP A 149 -15.42 7.55 16.99
N GLN A 150 -16.25 8.24 17.78
CA GLN A 150 -17.02 7.62 18.88
C GLN A 150 -18.05 6.60 18.41
N ASN A 151 -18.46 6.68 17.14
CA ASN A 151 -19.40 5.74 16.52
C ASN A 151 -18.77 5.03 15.31
N THR A 152 -17.45 4.78 15.35
CA THR A 152 -16.72 4.07 14.31
C THR A 152 -16.20 2.74 14.84
N VAL A 153 -16.43 1.66 14.09
CA VAL A 153 -15.70 0.40 14.28
C VAL A 153 -14.48 0.42 13.37
N PHE A 154 -13.30 0.64 13.95
CA PHE A 154 -12.05 0.63 13.22
C PHE A 154 -11.40 -0.76 13.26
N VAL A 155 -11.13 -1.34 12.10
CA VAL A 155 -10.48 -2.65 11.96
C VAL A 155 -9.18 -2.49 11.18
N PHE A 156 -8.08 -2.95 11.78
CA PHE A 156 -6.78 -3.04 11.11
C PHE A 156 -6.39 -4.51 10.93
N SER A 157 -6.03 -4.89 9.70
CA SER A 157 -5.66 -6.26 9.36
C SER A 157 -4.67 -6.29 8.20
N THR A 158 -3.99 -7.43 8.04
CA THR A 158 -3.05 -7.68 6.94
C THR A 158 -3.67 -8.55 5.85
N GLY A 159 -3.40 -8.23 4.57
CA GLY A 159 -4.01 -8.92 3.43
C GLY A 159 -3.44 -10.31 3.12
N ARG A 160 -2.22 -10.64 3.56
CA ARG A 160 -1.58 -11.98 3.57
C ARG A 160 -0.37 -11.99 4.51
N SER A 161 0.02 -13.17 5.01
CA SER A 161 1.24 -13.42 5.79
C SER A 161 2.53 -13.29 4.95
N ARG A 162 3.60 -12.87 5.62
CA ARG A 162 4.89 -12.37 5.09
C ARG A 162 5.61 -13.33 4.12
N ALA A 163 6.11 -12.81 2.99
CA ALA A 163 7.14 -13.48 2.18
C ALA A 163 8.51 -13.31 2.88
N ILE A 164 8.89 -14.27 3.71
CA ILE A 164 10.25 -14.35 4.26
C ILE A 164 11.12 -15.07 3.22
N LYS A 165 12.02 -14.35 2.53
CA LYS A 165 13.21 -15.00 1.99
C LYS A 165 14.15 -15.21 3.18
N ALA A 166 14.06 -16.37 3.82
CA ALA A 166 14.99 -16.73 4.87
C ALA A 166 16.36 -17.00 4.21
N PHE A 167 17.29 -16.06 4.34
CA PHE A 167 18.71 -16.39 4.21
C PHE A 167 19.16 -16.95 5.55
N CYS A 168 18.88 -18.25 5.78
CA CYS A 168 19.63 -19.01 6.76
C CYS A 168 21.03 -19.22 6.16
N THR A 169 21.98 -18.34 6.45
CA THR A 169 23.39 -18.67 6.28
C THR A 169 23.73 -19.73 7.32
N ALA A 170 23.88 -20.98 6.86
CA ALA A 170 24.49 -22.02 7.66
C ALA A 170 25.91 -21.55 8.04
N LYS A 171 26.13 -21.29 9.33
CA LYS A 171 27.49 -21.26 9.87
C LYS A 171 28.00 -22.70 9.81
N ASN A 172 28.81 -23.02 8.81
CA ASN A 172 29.70 -24.18 8.87
C ASN A 172 30.70 -23.92 10.00
N SER A 173 30.42 -24.46 11.19
CA SER A 173 31.44 -24.69 12.21
C SER A 173 32.26 -25.89 11.76
N GLN A 174 33.43 -25.64 11.15
CA GLN A 174 34.46 -26.66 11.07
C GLN A 174 34.96 -26.91 12.50
N HIS A 175 34.66 -28.08 13.05
CA HIS A 175 35.42 -28.63 14.18
C HIS A 175 36.78 -29.06 13.66
N SER A 176 37.81 -28.29 14.02
CA SER A 176 39.18 -28.78 14.03
C SER A 176 39.34 -29.62 15.30
N SER A 177 39.40 -30.94 15.15
CA SER A 177 39.87 -31.84 16.19
C SER A 177 41.37 -32.00 16.02
N THR A 178 42.10 -31.47 16.99
CA THR A 178 43.51 -31.76 17.27
C THR A 178 43.71 -33.25 17.50
N VAL A 179 44.78 -33.80 16.90
CA VAL A 179 45.57 -34.93 17.43
C VAL A 179 46.95 -34.37 17.71
#